data_AF-A0A954IRJ3-F1
#
_entry.id   AF-A0A954IRJ3-F1
#
_cell.length_a   1.000
_cell.length_b   1.000
_cell.length_c   1.000
_cell.angle_alpha   90.00
_cell.angle_beta   90.00
_cell.angle_gamma   90.00
#
_symmetry.space_group_name_H-M   'P 1'
#
loop_
_entity.id
_entity.type
_entity.pdbx_description
1 polymer ?
#
loop_
_entity_poly.entity_id
_entity_poly.type
_entity_poly.pdbx_seq_one_letter_code
_entity_poly.pdbx_strand_id
1 'polypeptide(L)'
;MLTTAEKVKIIDLGLIRSLTETPGLMQTQPSDHSWLTGWFASPEQHTDQEVGQQADIYSLGKVFYFLLNFDRSWCEVSPKYDLPDRTSDIWRKLPVKMAEVIQKAAHPQKQHRYQSAKVFLDQLIMLGGDFERPLQCINRMQTLQKLTDRDVQIKVAHDLATVPFPHPPDPPDRPKLRWGRLGLIACLLMLTFFGVWYFQTPPPKPEWEGGIDVRILMKEEARTTEEGGLTGPFRRLHQQGVLPLHPGDHAQIEVQLNQPGYLYVVLLEANGSVAPLYPWENYEWSYRGPEDSRQKLLIPDDPTFQNPAAPLSPGNSGIEGLLLMVRSTPLPQDADSELAAVLAEWPKQTELFDPVVALWLENGEDVFDETDRDSWERSVLGSTIPLTCSVD
;
A
#
# COMPACT_ATOMS: atom_id res chain seq x y z
N MET A 1 -2.05 10.98 3.00
CA MET A 1 -1.89 10.35 1.66
C MET A 1 -3.26 10.15 1.02
N LEU A 2 -3.36 10.32 -0.31
CA LEU A 2 -4.54 9.93 -1.09
C LEU A 2 -4.24 8.60 -1.78
N THR A 3 -5.16 7.63 -1.70
CA THR A 3 -5.04 6.36 -2.43
C THR A 3 -5.54 6.50 -3.87
N THR A 4 -5.24 5.49 -4.69
CA THR A 4 -5.79 5.31 -6.06
C THR A 4 -7.32 5.34 -6.08
N ALA A 5 -7.97 4.84 -5.02
CA ALA A 5 -9.42 4.89 -4.80
C ALA A 5 -9.93 6.22 -4.18
N GLU A 6 -9.15 7.30 -4.26
CA GLU A 6 -9.49 8.63 -3.73
C GLU A 6 -9.77 8.66 -2.20
N LYS A 7 -9.30 7.66 -1.45
CA LYS A 7 -9.45 7.61 0.00
C LYS A 7 -8.28 8.32 0.70
N VAL A 8 -8.58 9.06 1.75
CA VAL A 8 -7.56 9.71 2.58
C VAL A 8 -7.08 8.74 3.65
N LYS A 9 -5.76 8.50 3.72
CA LYS A 9 -5.07 7.76 4.78
C LYS A 9 -4.15 8.69 5.57
N ILE A 10 -4.12 8.53 6.89
CA ILE A 10 -3.12 9.16 7.76
C ILE A 10 -1.85 8.31 7.66
N ILE A 11 -0.72 8.95 7.37
CA ILE A 11 0.60 8.33 7.29
C ILE A 11 1.54 9.05 8.27
N ASP A 12 2.72 8.48 8.50
CA ASP A 12 3.74 8.99 9.42
C ASP A 12 3.26 9.03 10.88
N LEU A 13 3.21 7.84 11.49
CA LEU A 13 2.87 7.66 12.90
C LEU A 13 4.09 7.77 13.81
N GLY A 14 5.23 8.29 13.32
CA GLY A 14 6.50 8.36 14.07
C GLY A 14 6.43 9.18 15.37
N LEU A 15 5.37 9.96 15.55
CA LEU A 15 5.09 10.75 16.76
C LEU A 15 3.98 10.16 17.65
N ILE A 16 3.38 9.03 17.27
CA ILE A 16 2.31 8.40 18.07
C ILE A 16 2.91 7.74 19.30
N ARG A 17 2.36 8.06 20.48
CA ARG A 17 2.64 7.37 21.73
C ARG A 17 1.40 6.69 22.28
N SER A 18 1.62 5.53 22.90
CA SER A 18 0.56 4.82 23.59
C SER A 18 0.21 5.51 24.91
N LEU A 19 -1.06 5.85 25.11
CA LEU A 19 -1.56 6.48 26.35
C LEU A 19 -1.49 5.56 27.58
N THR A 20 -1.22 4.27 27.39
CA THR A 20 -1.11 3.27 28.48
C THR A 20 0.27 3.17 29.09
N GLU A 21 1.28 3.86 28.55
CA GLU A 21 2.62 3.89 29.16
C GLU A 21 2.67 4.93 30.29
N THR A 22 2.87 4.42 31.51
CA THR A 22 3.08 5.08 32.81
C THR A 22 2.71 6.57 32.94
N PRO A 23 1.69 6.94 33.75
CA PRO A 23 1.42 8.33 34.09
C PRO A 23 2.64 8.94 34.79
N GLY A 24 3.29 9.92 34.17
CA GLY A 24 4.42 10.64 34.75
C GLY A 24 5.71 10.67 33.93
N LEU A 25 5.82 9.92 32.84
CA LEU A 25 6.87 10.17 31.84
C LEU A 25 6.44 11.34 30.97
N MET A 26 7.19 12.44 31.06
CA MET A 26 6.98 13.66 30.27
C MET A 26 6.70 13.30 28.81
N GLN A 27 5.51 13.69 28.36
CA GLN A 27 5.19 13.84 26.95
C GLN A 27 6.23 14.70 26.27
N THR A 28 6.38 14.47 24.96
CA THR A 28 7.18 15.26 24.02
C THR A 28 7.26 16.73 24.43
N GLN A 29 8.31 17.10 25.17
CA GLN A 29 8.83 18.44 25.07
C GLN A 29 9.42 18.54 23.67
N PRO A 30 9.17 19.64 22.95
CA PRO A 30 9.99 19.96 21.81
C PRO A 30 11.39 20.15 22.38
N SER A 31 12.25 19.14 22.20
CA SER A 31 13.68 19.42 22.21
C SER A 31 13.92 20.49 21.13
N ASP A 32 14.95 21.32 21.28
CA ASP A 32 15.30 22.51 20.48
C ASP A 32 15.46 22.31 18.94
N HIS A 33 14.87 21.27 18.36
CA HIS A 33 15.00 20.86 16.99
C HIS A 33 13.84 21.41 16.14
N SER A 34 14.23 22.32 15.24
CA SER A 34 13.39 23.14 14.35
C SER A 34 12.63 22.40 13.24
N TRP A 35 12.35 21.09 13.36
CA TRP A 35 11.85 20.28 12.24
C TRP A 35 10.41 19.79 12.37
N LEU A 36 9.76 19.95 13.53
CA LEU A 36 8.30 19.87 13.54
C LEU A 36 7.78 20.94 12.59
N THR A 37 6.86 20.57 11.69
CA THR A 37 6.06 21.53 10.93
C THR A 37 5.13 22.22 11.95
N GLY A 38 5.70 23.10 12.80
CA GLY A 38 5.08 23.70 13.98
C GLY A 38 3.82 24.52 13.68
N TRP A 39 3.59 24.73 12.39
CA TRP A 39 2.41 25.31 11.76
C TRP A 39 1.10 24.67 12.25
N PHE A 40 1.09 23.35 12.44
CA PHE A 40 -0.09 22.58 12.87
C PHE A 40 -0.07 22.19 14.34
N ALA A 41 1.06 22.34 15.02
CA ALA A 41 1.20 21.95 16.41
C ALA A 41 0.32 22.79 17.34
N SER A 42 -0.25 22.14 18.35
CA SER A 42 -1.09 22.79 19.33
C SER A 42 -0.27 23.62 20.33
N PRO A 43 -0.86 24.65 20.96
CA PRO A 43 -0.13 25.49 21.91
C PRO A 43 0.58 24.71 23.00
N GLU A 44 -0.07 23.66 23.52
CA GLU A 44 0.52 22.82 24.54
C GLU A 44 1.73 22.03 24.08
N GLN A 45 1.88 21.73 22.78
CA GLN A 45 3.07 21.05 22.25
C GLN A 45 4.28 21.99 22.18
N HIS A 46 4.07 23.29 22.32
CA HIS A 46 5.13 24.31 22.41
C HIS A 46 5.40 24.77 23.85
N THR A 47 4.64 24.26 24.82
CA THR A 47 4.78 24.63 26.22
C THR A 47 4.96 23.36 27.05
N ASP A 48 5.40 23.49 28.30
CA ASP A 48 5.55 22.33 29.20
C ASP A 48 4.21 21.83 29.77
N GLN A 49 3.14 21.88 28.98
CA GLN A 49 1.82 21.40 29.36
C GLN A 49 1.60 19.97 28.90
N GLU A 50 0.81 19.21 29.66
CA GLU A 50 0.41 17.85 29.31
C GLU A 50 -0.35 17.83 27.97
N VAL A 51 0.22 17.22 26.94
CA VAL A 51 -0.39 17.00 25.64
C VAL A 51 -1.48 15.93 25.77
N GLY A 52 -2.45 15.86 24.87
CA GLY A 52 -3.46 14.79 24.91
C GLY A 52 -4.14 14.67 23.56
N GLN A 53 -5.16 13.83 23.46
CA GLN A 53 -5.93 13.65 22.20
C GLN A 53 -6.51 14.96 21.64
N GLN A 54 -6.66 16.00 22.46
CA GLN A 54 -7.11 17.33 22.05
C GLN A 54 -6.07 18.09 21.21
N ALA A 55 -4.79 17.70 21.26
CA ALA A 55 -3.75 18.23 20.38
C ALA A 55 -3.98 17.77 18.93
N ASP A 56 -4.32 16.50 18.72
CA ASP A 56 -4.65 15.97 17.38
C ASP A 56 -5.89 16.67 16.79
N ILE A 57 -6.91 16.93 17.62
CA ILE A 57 -8.12 17.67 17.22
C ILE A 57 -7.77 19.09 16.77
N TYR A 58 -6.83 19.75 17.47
CA TYR A 58 -6.35 21.07 17.10
C TYR A 58 -5.63 21.05 15.75
N SER A 59 -4.68 20.12 15.58
CA SER A 59 -3.94 19.93 14.33
C SER A 59 -4.89 19.67 13.16
N LEU A 60 -5.91 18.82 13.37
CA LEU A 60 -6.91 18.51 12.36
C LEU A 60 -7.78 19.73 12.01
N GLY A 61 -8.16 20.54 13.00
CA GLY A 61 -8.83 21.82 12.76
C GLY A 61 -8.00 22.77 11.87
N LYS A 62 -6.68 22.82 12.09
CA LYS A 62 -5.76 23.58 11.23
C LYS A 62 -5.64 23.01 9.81
N VAL A 63 -5.60 21.70 9.65
CA VAL A 63 -5.62 21.04 8.34
C VAL A 63 -6.90 21.38 7.57
N PHE A 64 -8.07 21.32 8.21
CA PHE A 64 -9.33 21.72 7.57
C PHE A 64 -9.31 23.17 7.09
N TYR A 65 -8.84 24.10 7.92
CA TYR A 65 -8.68 25.49 7.52
C TYR A 65 -7.76 25.64 6.31
N PHE A 66 -6.61 24.97 6.34
CA PHE A 66 -5.64 25.00 5.25
C PHE A 66 -6.24 24.46 3.95
N LEU A 67 -6.91 23.30 3.98
CA LEU A 67 -7.50 22.67 2.80
C LEU A 67 -8.63 23.50 2.19
N LEU A 68 -9.43 24.18 3.00
CA LEU A 68 -10.54 25.00 2.51
C LEU A 68 -10.08 26.32 1.87
N ASN A 69 -8.92 26.84 2.27
CA ASN A 69 -8.43 28.13 1.80
C ASN A 69 -7.22 28.05 0.87
N PHE A 70 -6.49 26.93 0.89
CA PHE A 70 -5.15 26.82 0.32
C PHE A 70 -4.21 27.95 0.77
N ASP A 71 -4.47 28.52 1.95
CA ASP A 71 -3.72 29.65 2.51
C ASP A 71 -3.01 29.23 3.79
N ARG A 72 -1.68 29.37 3.77
CA ARG A 72 -0.79 29.06 4.89
C ARG A 72 -0.58 30.22 5.84
N SER A 73 -1.10 31.42 5.52
CA SER A 73 -0.86 32.64 6.30
C SER A 73 -1.22 32.46 7.79
N TRP A 74 -2.30 31.75 8.11
CA TRP A 74 -2.66 31.47 9.50
C TRP A 74 -1.70 30.49 10.21
N CYS A 75 -1.03 29.64 9.44
CA CYS A 75 -0.05 28.70 9.95
C CYS A 75 1.37 29.28 10.03
N GLU A 76 1.69 30.26 9.18
CA GLU A 76 3.01 30.88 9.04
C GLU A 76 3.20 32.12 9.95
N VAL A 77 2.13 32.87 10.24
CA VAL A 77 2.24 34.17 10.91
C VAL A 77 2.22 34.02 12.44
N SER A 78 3.30 33.45 13.00
CA SER A 78 3.72 33.63 14.41
C SER A 78 2.75 33.04 15.48
N PRO A 79 3.15 32.83 16.75
CA PRO A 79 2.47 31.94 17.71
C PRO A 79 1.19 32.53 18.31
N LYS A 80 0.55 33.49 17.63
CA LYS A 80 -0.80 33.91 17.99
C LYS A 80 -1.73 32.79 17.54
N TYR A 81 -1.94 31.85 18.46
CA TYR A 81 -2.96 30.81 18.39
C TYR A 81 -4.38 31.36 18.14
N ASP A 82 -4.54 32.69 18.11
CA ASP A 82 -5.76 33.38 17.77
C ASP A 82 -6.26 32.91 16.39
N LEU A 83 -7.49 32.40 16.40
CA LEU A 83 -8.24 32.13 15.19
C LEU A 83 -8.42 33.44 14.43
N PRO A 84 -8.37 33.45 13.09
CA PRO A 84 -8.69 34.64 12.33
C PRO A 84 -10.09 35.11 12.73
N ASP A 85 -10.28 36.41 12.97
CA ASP A 85 -11.60 36.96 13.28
C ASP A 85 -12.59 36.58 12.17
N ARG A 86 -13.85 36.28 12.54
CA ARG A 86 -14.97 35.98 11.61
C ARG A 86 -15.18 37.08 10.56
N THR A 87 -14.69 38.28 10.82
CA THR A 87 -14.74 39.39 9.86
C THR A 87 -13.77 39.22 8.69
N SER A 88 -12.82 38.28 8.74
CA SER A 88 -11.92 37.97 7.62
C SER A 88 -12.71 37.48 6.41
N ASP A 89 -12.25 37.85 5.21
CA ASP A 89 -12.91 37.48 3.96
C ASP A 89 -13.01 35.96 3.75
N ILE A 90 -12.15 35.22 4.44
CA ILE A 90 -12.08 33.77 4.46
C ILE A 90 -13.32 33.16 5.12
N TRP A 91 -13.67 33.60 6.32
CA TRP A 91 -14.82 33.03 7.04
C TRP A 91 -16.16 33.39 6.41
N ARG A 92 -16.21 34.51 5.67
CA ARG A 92 -17.43 34.91 4.93
C ARG A 92 -17.77 33.95 3.79
N LYS A 93 -16.80 33.20 3.27
CA LYS A 93 -17.01 32.21 2.20
C LYS A 93 -17.49 30.86 2.72
N LEU A 94 -17.28 30.57 4.00
CA LEU A 94 -17.67 29.30 4.61
C LEU A 94 -19.08 29.38 5.21
N PRO A 95 -19.87 28.29 5.15
CA PRO A 95 -21.09 28.20 5.93
C PRO A 95 -20.78 28.43 7.42
N VAL A 96 -21.58 29.27 8.08
CA VAL A 96 -21.34 29.71 9.47
C VAL A 96 -21.09 28.52 10.42
N LYS A 97 -21.86 27.44 10.26
CA LYS A 97 -21.70 26.24 11.11
C LYS A 97 -20.38 25.49 10.86
N MET A 98 -19.87 25.48 9.63
CA MET A 98 -18.57 24.87 9.33
C MET A 98 -17.43 25.70 9.94
N ALA A 99 -17.53 27.03 9.84
CA ALA A 99 -16.60 27.93 10.50
C ALA A 99 -16.56 27.71 12.02
N GLU A 100 -17.73 27.54 12.64
CA GLU A 100 -17.86 27.24 14.08
C GLU A 100 -17.17 25.94 14.49
N VAL A 101 -17.35 24.89 13.70
CA VAL A 101 -16.76 23.58 13.97
C VAL A 101 -15.23 23.64 13.87
N ILE A 102 -14.69 24.29 12.83
CA ILE A 102 -13.24 24.45 12.66
C ILE A 102 -12.64 25.32 13.76
N GLN A 103 -13.28 26.46 14.07
CA GLN A 103 -12.87 27.37 15.14
C GLN A 103 -12.84 26.65 16.49
N LYS A 104 -13.85 25.84 16.79
CA LYS A 104 -13.89 25.07 18.03
C LYS A 104 -12.79 24.02 18.09
N ALA A 105 -12.54 23.29 17.00
CA ALA A 105 -11.47 22.29 16.94
C ALA A 105 -10.09 22.90 17.20
N ALA A 106 -9.80 24.05 16.59
CA ALA A 106 -8.51 24.73 16.69
C ALA A 106 -8.46 25.86 17.75
N HIS A 107 -9.30 25.80 18.78
CA HIS A 107 -9.28 26.78 19.86
C HIS A 107 -7.97 26.66 20.69
N PRO A 108 -7.30 27.76 21.10
CA PRO A 108 -6.04 27.66 21.86
C PRO A 108 -6.15 26.86 23.15
N GLN A 109 -7.22 27.08 23.91
CA GLN A 109 -7.45 26.40 25.18
C GLN A 109 -8.11 25.04 24.98
N LYS A 110 -7.48 23.97 25.47
CA LYS A 110 -7.94 22.57 25.38
C LYS A 110 -9.38 22.35 25.80
N GLN A 111 -9.79 22.93 26.94
CA GLN A 111 -11.14 22.74 27.48
C GLN A 111 -12.26 23.31 26.60
N HIS A 112 -11.93 24.20 25.67
CA HIS A 112 -12.87 24.77 24.71
C HIS A 112 -12.93 23.98 23.39
N ARG A 113 -12.00 23.03 23.18
CA ARG A 113 -11.99 22.13 22.02
C ARG A 113 -13.01 21.00 22.18
N TYR A 114 -13.16 20.20 21.12
CA TYR A 114 -13.87 18.94 21.24
C TYR A 114 -13.13 17.99 22.18
N GLN A 115 -13.87 17.35 23.07
CA GLN A 115 -13.28 16.52 24.11
C GLN A 115 -12.83 15.15 23.59
N SER A 116 -13.29 14.74 22.40
CA SER A 116 -12.85 13.53 21.71
C SER A 116 -13.03 13.64 20.20
N ALA A 117 -12.25 12.86 19.46
CA ALA A 117 -12.36 12.77 17.99
C ALA A 117 -13.77 12.33 17.55
N LYS A 118 -14.44 11.47 18.34
CA LYS A 118 -15.82 11.06 18.07
C LYS A 118 -16.78 12.25 18.09
N VAL A 119 -16.71 13.08 19.12
CA VAL A 119 -17.60 14.26 19.23
C VAL A 119 -17.34 15.23 18.07
N PHE A 120 -16.07 15.38 17.68
CA PHE A 120 -15.72 16.19 16.51
C PHE A 120 -16.31 15.62 15.20
N LEU A 121 -16.14 14.31 14.97
CA LEU A 121 -16.72 13.61 13.81
C LEU A 121 -18.25 13.74 13.76
N ASP A 122 -18.94 13.57 14.89
CA ASP A 122 -20.40 13.71 14.96
C ASP A 122 -20.85 15.12 14.47
N GLN A 123 -20.06 16.16 14.74
CA GLN A 123 -20.34 17.52 14.24
C GLN A 123 -20.13 17.64 12.73
N LEU A 124 -19.07 17.04 12.19
CA LEU A 124 -18.83 17.03 10.75
C LEU A 124 -19.95 16.29 9.99
N ILE A 125 -20.44 15.17 10.53
CA ILE A 125 -21.59 14.44 9.99
C ILE A 125 -22.85 15.32 10.02
N MET A 126 -23.09 16.06 11.11
CA MET A 126 -24.23 16.98 11.21
C MET A 126 -24.17 18.14 10.20
N LEU A 127 -22.99 18.48 9.68
CA LEU A 127 -22.83 19.45 8.59
C LEU A 127 -23.14 18.86 7.20
N GLY A 128 -23.45 17.57 7.13
CA GLY A 128 -23.74 16.86 5.88
C GLY A 128 -22.52 16.17 5.25
N GLY A 129 -21.43 15.99 6.00
CA GLY A 129 -20.31 15.20 5.50
C GLY A 129 -20.66 13.70 5.46
N ASP A 130 -20.40 13.07 4.32
CA ASP A 130 -20.53 11.63 4.13
C ASP A 130 -19.22 10.97 4.55
N PHE A 131 -19.15 10.60 5.83
CA PHE A 131 -18.00 9.92 6.39
C PHE A 131 -18.33 8.44 6.51
N GLU A 132 -17.51 7.58 5.90
CA GLU A 132 -17.51 6.16 6.24
C GLU A 132 -17.36 6.04 7.76
N ARG A 133 -18.26 5.28 8.40
CA ARG A 133 -18.17 5.10 9.86
C ARG A 133 -16.75 4.60 10.16
N PRO A 134 -16.07 5.16 11.18
CA PRO A 134 -14.73 4.74 11.51
C PRO A 134 -14.75 3.23 11.64
N LEU A 135 -13.80 2.57 10.97
CA LEU A 135 -13.54 1.15 11.19
C LEU A 135 -13.43 1.01 12.71
N GLN A 136 -14.45 0.43 13.32
CA GLN A 136 -14.32 0.02 14.70
C GLN A 136 -13.14 -0.93 14.65
N CYS A 137 -12.05 -0.59 15.34
CA CYS A 137 -11.01 -1.58 15.63
C CYS A 137 -11.75 -2.72 16.32
N ILE A 138 -12.12 -3.72 15.52
CA ILE A 138 -12.74 -4.94 16.00
C ILE A 138 -11.69 -5.45 16.96
N ASN A 139 -12.02 -5.42 18.25
CA ASN A 139 -11.16 -5.92 19.31
C ASN A 139 -10.83 -7.36 18.92
N ARG A 140 -9.66 -7.60 18.32
CA ARG A 140 -9.29 -8.86 17.66
C ARG A 140 -9.41 -10.04 18.63
N MET A 141 -9.23 -9.75 19.93
CA MET A 141 -9.47 -10.66 21.05
C MET A 141 -10.93 -11.12 21.17
N GLN A 142 -11.92 -10.24 21.00
CA GLN A 142 -13.35 -10.63 21.09
C GLN A 142 -13.82 -11.44 19.89
N THR A 143 -13.26 -11.18 18.70
CA THR A 143 -13.59 -11.94 17.49
C THR A 143 -12.96 -13.32 17.49
N LEU A 144 -11.72 -13.45 17.96
CA LEU A 144 -11.07 -14.76 18.15
C LEU A 144 -11.81 -15.61 19.18
N GLN A 145 -12.30 -15.00 20.27
CA GLN A 145 -13.06 -15.72 21.29
C GLN A 145 -14.46 -16.14 20.83
N LYS A 146 -15.11 -15.35 19.96
CA LYS A 146 -16.38 -15.75 19.32
C LYS A 146 -16.23 -16.80 18.22
N LEU A 147 -15.06 -16.90 17.59
CA LEU A 147 -14.77 -17.93 16.60
C LEU A 147 -14.47 -19.28 17.28
N THR A 148 -13.87 -19.29 18.47
CA THR A 148 -13.65 -20.52 19.24
C THR A 148 -14.94 -21.15 19.76
N ASP A 149 -15.98 -20.35 20.05
CA ASP A 149 -17.27 -20.85 20.53
C ASP A 149 -18.21 -21.35 19.42
N ARG A 150 -17.97 -20.97 18.16
CA ARG A 150 -18.88 -21.30 17.04
C ARG A 150 -18.63 -22.67 16.39
N ASP A 151 -17.44 -23.25 16.55
CA ASP A 151 -17.10 -24.55 15.96
C ASP A 151 -17.63 -25.77 16.75
N VAL A 152 -18.38 -25.56 17.84
CA VAL A 152 -18.90 -26.65 18.68
C VAL A 152 -20.39 -26.97 18.42
N GLN A 153 -21.12 -26.21 17.59
CA GLN A 153 -22.57 -26.44 17.39
C GLN A 153 -23.04 -26.49 15.94
N ILE A 154 -22.57 -27.47 15.17
CA ILE A 154 -23.33 -27.93 13.98
C ILE A 154 -23.58 -29.44 14.12
N LYS A 155 -24.67 -29.78 14.81
CA LYS A 155 -25.31 -31.10 14.78
C LYS A 155 -26.74 -30.94 14.26
N VAL A 156 -26.94 -31.47 13.05
CA VAL A 156 -28.15 -32.14 12.52
C VAL A 156 -29.52 -31.48 12.76
N ALA A 157 -30.16 -31.06 11.67
CA ALA A 157 -31.60 -31.19 11.50
C ALA A 157 -31.94 -31.54 10.03
N HIS A 158 -32.32 -32.80 9.83
CA HIS A 158 -33.14 -33.26 8.71
C HIS A 158 -34.55 -32.68 8.86
N ASP A 159 -35.13 -32.19 7.76
CA ASP A 159 -36.46 -32.52 7.23
C ASP A 159 -36.99 -31.35 6.40
N LEU A 160 -37.08 -31.55 5.09
CA LEU A 160 -37.92 -30.71 4.22
C LEU A 160 -38.97 -31.62 3.59
N ALA A 161 -40.15 -31.57 4.21
CA ALA A 161 -41.38 -32.12 3.69
C ALA A 161 -41.68 -31.51 2.30
N THR A 162 -41.99 -32.38 1.34
CA THR A 162 -42.45 -32.03 0.00
C THR A 162 -43.90 -31.55 0.09
N VAL A 163 -44.14 -30.26 -0.17
CA VAL A 163 -45.48 -29.69 -0.33
C VAL A 163 -45.89 -29.86 -1.81
N PRO A 164 -46.99 -30.55 -2.14
CA PRO A 164 -47.45 -30.64 -3.52
C PRO A 164 -48.13 -29.32 -3.91
N PHE A 165 -47.62 -28.68 -4.97
CA PHE A 165 -48.27 -27.52 -5.57
C PHE A 165 -49.53 -27.94 -6.35
N PRO A 166 -50.64 -27.21 -6.25
CA PRO A 166 -51.82 -27.44 -7.09
C PRO A 166 -51.52 -27.07 -8.56
N HIS A 167 -51.95 -27.94 -9.47
CA HIS A 167 -51.88 -27.69 -10.91
C HIS A 167 -52.72 -26.46 -11.30
N PRO A 168 -52.18 -25.50 -12.07
CA PRO A 168 -52.98 -24.44 -12.67
C PRO A 168 -53.88 -24.99 -13.78
N PRO A 169 -55.07 -24.38 -13.99
CA PRO A 169 -56.00 -24.78 -15.04
C PRO A 169 -55.45 -24.51 -16.44
N ASP A 170 -55.81 -25.40 -17.39
CA ASP A 170 -55.38 -25.35 -18.77
C ASP A 170 -55.74 -24.02 -19.45
N PRO A 171 -54.80 -23.35 -20.13
CA PRO A 171 -55.08 -22.12 -20.84
C PRO A 171 -55.93 -22.39 -22.11
N PRO A 172 -56.85 -21.48 -22.46
CA PRO A 172 -57.70 -21.63 -23.64
C PRO A 172 -56.89 -21.58 -24.94
N ASP A 173 -57.30 -22.44 -25.89
CA ASP A 173 -56.72 -22.61 -27.21
C ASP A 173 -56.56 -21.28 -27.95
N ARG A 174 -55.30 -20.85 -28.10
CA ARG A 174 -54.97 -19.69 -28.94
C ARG A 174 -54.80 -20.13 -30.39
N PRO A 175 -55.26 -19.32 -31.36
CA PRO A 175 -55.14 -19.62 -32.78
C PRO A 175 -53.67 -19.74 -33.19
N LYS A 176 -53.37 -20.83 -33.91
CA LYS A 176 -52.02 -21.23 -34.37
C LYS A 176 -51.41 -20.16 -35.27
N LEU A 177 -50.71 -19.22 -34.65
CA LEU A 177 -50.01 -18.13 -35.32
C LEU A 177 -48.71 -18.65 -35.95
N ARG A 178 -48.75 -18.83 -37.28
CA ARG A 178 -47.64 -19.31 -38.13
C ARG A 178 -46.35 -18.47 -38.08
N TRP A 179 -46.34 -17.36 -37.33
CA TRP A 179 -45.17 -16.50 -37.09
C TRP A 179 -44.20 -17.04 -36.03
N GLY A 180 -44.62 -17.99 -35.17
CA GLY A 180 -43.75 -18.52 -34.10
C GLY A 180 -42.48 -19.23 -34.61
N ARG A 181 -42.51 -19.80 -35.82
CA ARG A 181 -41.35 -20.48 -36.40
C ARG A 181 -40.27 -19.49 -36.89
N LEU A 182 -40.67 -18.35 -37.42
CA LEU A 182 -39.74 -17.29 -37.84
C LEU A 182 -39.06 -16.64 -36.63
N GLY A 183 -39.80 -16.40 -35.55
CA GLY A 183 -39.24 -15.88 -34.29
C GLY A 183 -38.22 -16.83 -33.65
N LEU A 184 -38.50 -18.14 -33.65
CA LEU A 184 -37.58 -19.15 -33.11
C LEU A 184 -36.26 -19.21 -33.90
N ILE A 185 -36.34 -19.20 -35.24
CA ILE A 185 -35.15 -19.21 -36.10
C ILE A 185 -34.31 -17.95 -35.88
N ALA A 186 -34.93 -16.77 -35.82
CA ALA A 186 -34.21 -15.53 -35.54
C ALA A 186 -33.53 -15.54 -34.16
N CYS A 187 -34.19 -16.09 -33.14
CA CYS A 187 -33.62 -16.23 -31.79
C CYS A 187 -32.43 -17.19 -31.77
N LEU A 188 -32.55 -18.34 -32.44
CA LEU A 188 -31.44 -19.30 -32.57
C LEU A 188 -30.26 -18.69 -33.33
N LEU A 189 -30.51 -17.97 -34.43
CA LEU A 189 -29.46 -17.27 -35.18
C LEU A 189 -28.76 -16.20 -34.32
N MET A 190 -29.52 -15.41 -33.55
CA MET A 190 -28.94 -14.45 -32.61
C MET A 190 -28.10 -15.15 -31.52
N LEU A 191 -28.60 -16.22 -30.92
CA LEU A 191 -27.85 -16.98 -29.91
C LEU A 191 -26.58 -17.60 -30.48
N THR A 192 -26.61 -18.13 -31.71
CA THR A 192 -25.40 -18.63 -32.37
C THR A 192 -24.43 -17.52 -32.71
N PHE A 193 -24.92 -16.35 -33.16
CA PHE A 193 -24.07 -15.21 -33.48
C PHE A 193 -23.42 -14.63 -32.22
N PHE A 194 -24.19 -14.41 -31.15
CA PHE A 194 -23.68 -13.96 -29.86
C PHE A 194 -22.76 -14.99 -29.21
N GLY A 195 -23.06 -16.29 -29.33
CA GLY A 195 -22.19 -17.35 -28.84
C GLY A 195 -20.85 -17.34 -29.58
N VAL A 196 -20.86 -17.35 -30.92
CA VAL A 196 -19.63 -17.29 -31.73
C VAL A 196 -18.85 -16.01 -31.46
N TRP A 197 -19.51 -14.85 -31.40
CA TRP A 197 -18.86 -13.58 -31.07
C TRP A 197 -18.23 -13.60 -29.67
N TYR A 198 -18.96 -14.09 -28.66
CA TYR A 198 -18.48 -14.19 -27.27
C TYR A 198 -17.29 -15.15 -27.11
N PHE A 199 -17.29 -16.28 -27.83
CA PHE A 199 -16.16 -17.22 -27.83
C PHE A 199 -14.98 -16.76 -28.72
N GLN A 200 -15.20 -15.81 -29.63
CA GLN A 200 -14.15 -15.24 -30.49
C GLN A 200 -13.53 -13.96 -29.92
N THR A 201 -14.21 -13.24 -29.02
CA THR A 201 -13.58 -12.16 -28.28
C THR A 201 -12.60 -12.78 -27.29
N PRO A 202 -11.27 -12.62 -27.47
CA PRO A 202 -10.33 -13.08 -26.46
C PRO A 202 -10.68 -12.39 -25.15
N PRO A 203 -10.57 -13.10 -24.00
CA PRO A 203 -10.76 -12.44 -22.72
C PRO A 203 -9.84 -11.21 -22.65
N PRO A 204 -10.29 -10.11 -22.01
CA PRO A 204 -9.42 -8.96 -21.82
C PRO A 204 -8.12 -9.44 -21.20
N LYS A 205 -6.98 -8.98 -21.75
CA LYS A 205 -5.68 -9.33 -21.19
C LYS A 205 -5.68 -8.88 -19.72
N PRO A 206 -5.21 -9.74 -18.79
CA PRO A 206 -5.10 -9.33 -17.39
C PRO A 206 -4.24 -8.07 -17.31
N GLU A 207 -4.59 -7.19 -16.38
CA GLU A 207 -3.76 -6.03 -16.06
C GLU A 207 -2.38 -6.52 -15.58
N TRP A 208 -1.35 -5.70 -15.75
CA TRP A 208 -0.02 -6.07 -15.28
C TRP A 208 0.02 -6.05 -13.77
N GLU A 209 0.36 -7.19 -13.19
CA GLU A 209 0.58 -7.32 -11.75
C GLU A 209 1.92 -8.00 -11.55
N GLY A 210 2.64 -7.57 -10.52
CA GLY A 210 3.95 -8.09 -10.21
C GLY A 210 4.58 -7.37 -9.05
N GLY A 211 5.72 -7.91 -8.61
CA GLY A 211 6.49 -7.37 -7.51
C GLY A 211 7.98 -7.60 -7.73
N ILE A 212 8.77 -6.73 -7.09
CA ILE A 212 10.21 -6.91 -6.87
C ILE A 212 10.39 -7.22 -5.39
N ASP A 213 11.29 -8.13 -5.03
CA ASP A 213 11.68 -8.46 -3.67
C ASP A 213 13.21 -8.53 -3.53
N VAL A 214 13.73 -8.45 -2.31
CA VAL A 214 15.15 -8.68 -2.02
C VAL A 214 15.28 -9.75 -0.95
N ARG A 215 16.04 -10.78 -1.28
CA ARG A 215 16.39 -11.89 -0.41
C ARG A 215 17.83 -11.69 0.06
N ILE A 216 18.02 -11.74 1.36
CA ILE A 216 19.27 -11.49 2.05
C ILE A 216 19.79 -12.80 2.62
N LEU A 217 21.03 -13.11 2.29
CA LEU A 217 21.84 -14.11 2.96
C LEU A 217 22.82 -13.38 3.88
N MET A 218 22.55 -13.43 5.18
CA MET A 218 23.35 -12.76 6.20
C MET A 218 24.77 -13.31 6.21
N LYS A 219 25.77 -12.44 6.33
CA LYS A 219 27.19 -12.82 6.30
C LYS A 219 27.53 -13.90 7.34
N GLU A 220 26.94 -13.86 8.53
CA GLU A 220 27.22 -14.85 9.58
C GLU A 220 26.57 -16.22 9.32
N GLU A 221 25.52 -16.26 8.50
CA GLU A 221 24.80 -17.49 8.16
C GLU A 221 25.31 -18.13 6.85
N ALA A 222 26.01 -17.35 6.01
CA ALA A 222 26.59 -17.79 4.76
C ALA A 222 27.69 -18.83 4.97
N ARG A 223 27.58 -19.96 4.26
CA ARG A 223 28.57 -21.04 4.23
C ARG A 223 29.08 -21.21 2.80
N THR A 224 30.37 -21.49 2.65
CA THR A 224 30.97 -21.80 1.35
C THR A 224 30.91 -23.31 1.11
N THR A 225 30.41 -23.74 -0.04
CA THR A 225 30.44 -25.14 -0.50
C THR A 225 31.84 -25.53 -0.96
N GLU A 226 32.10 -26.83 -1.12
CA GLU A 226 33.38 -27.32 -1.66
C GLU A 226 33.70 -26.77 -3.06
N GLU A 227 32.66 -26.44 -3.83
CA GLU A 227 32.79 -25.88 -5.17
C GLU A 227 33.02 -24.36 -5.18
N GLY A 228 32.93 -23.68 -4.02
CA GLY A 228 33.11 -22.24 -3.88
C GLY A 228 31.81 -21.42 -3.87
N GLY A 229 30.65 -22.07 -4.00
CA GLY A 229 29.34 -21.42 -3.94
C GLY A 229 28.91 -21.07 -2.52
N LEU A 230 28.06 -20.05 -2.37
CA LEU A 230 27.46 -19.66 -1.10
C LEU A 230 26.13 -20.37 -0.86
N THR A 231 25.94 -20.89 0.34
CA THR A 231 24.70 -21.54 0.80
C THR A 231 24.31 -21.04 2.19
N GLY A 232 23.00 -20.98 2.43
CA GLY A 232 22.42 -20.60 3.71
C GLY A 232 20.96 -20.20 3.55
N PRO A 233 20.24 -19.95 4.66
CA PRO A 233 18.86 -19.52 4.60
C PRO A 233 18.78 -18.08 4.09
N PHE A 234 18.07 -17.90 2.98
CA PHE A 234 17.67 -16.56 2.55
C PHE A 234 16.53 -16.04 3.40
N ARG A 235 16.62 -14.79 3.81
CA ARG A 235 15.60 -14.04 4.53
C ARG A 235 15.08 -12.89 3.67
N ARG A 236 13.82 -12.50 3.81
CA ARG A 236 13.27 -11.33 3.09
C ARG A 236 13.49 -10.07 3.93
N LEU A 237 13.59 -8.89 3.30
CA LEU A 237 13.92 -7.64 3.99
C LEU A 237 12.97 -7.29 5.15
N HIS A 238 11.69 -7.65 5.06
CA HIS A 238 10.70 -7.37 6.10
C HIS A 238 10.79 -8.31 7.30
N GLN A 239 11.55 -9.40 7.21
CA GLN A 239 11.66 -10.36 8.32
C GLN A 239 12.45 -9.73 9.47
N GLN A 240 11.99 -9.99 10.70
CA GLN A 240 12.58 -9.42 11.89
C GLN A 240 14.08 -9.76 12.01
N GLY A 241 14.90 -8.74 12.22
CA GLY A 241 16.34 -8.87 12.40
C GLY A 241 17.16 -8.93 11.11
N VAL A 242 16.53 -8.77 9.92
CA VAL A 242 17.26 -8.63 8.65
C VAL A 242 17.82 -7.22 8.48
N LEU A 243 17.06 -6.20 8.88
CA LEU A 243 17.50 -4.81 8.85
C LEU A 243 18.13 -4.38 10.19
N PRO A 244 19.10 -3.46 10.17
CA PRO A 244 19.75 -2.89 8.99
C PRO A 244 20.68 -3.89 8.29
N LEU A 245 20.90 -3.70 6.98
CA LEU A 245 21.86 -4.50 6.21
C LEU A 245 23.30 -4.03 6.50
N HIS A 246 24.25 -4.96 6.45
CA HIS A 246 25.65 -4.71 6.71
C HIS A 246 26.54 -5.04 5.49
N PRO A 247 27.67 -4.34 5.32
CA PRO A 247 28.66 -4.70 4.32
C PRO A 247 29.11 -6.16 4.45
N GLY A 248 29.03 -6.90 3.34
CA GLY A 248 29.34 -8.32 3.26
C GLY A 248 28.15 -9.27 3.46
N ASP A 249 26.96 -8.76 3.80
CA ASP A 249 25.71 -9.51 3.54
C ASP A 249 25.57 -9.72 2.03
N HIS A 250 24.80 -10.72 1.61
CA HIS A 250 24.59 -11.00 0.19
C HIS A 250 23.12 -10.82 -0.16
N ALA A 251 22.85 -10.07 -1.24
CA ALA A 251 21.51 -9.81 -1.73
C ALA A 251 21.23 -10.52 -3.05
N GLN A 252 20.03 -11.07 -3.17
CA GLN A 252 19.44 -11.57 -4.41
C GLN A 252 18.14 -10.82 -4.64
N ILE A 253 18.01 -10.17 -5.79
CA ILE A 253 16.76 -9.50 -6.17
C ILE A 253 15.89 -10.53 -6.88
N GLU A 254 14.61 -10.59 -6.53
CA GLU A 254 13.63 -11.45 -7.16
C GLU A 254 12.51 -10.60 -7.76
N VAL A 255 12.22 -10.78 -9.04
CA VAL A 255 11.08 -10.14 -9.71
C VAL A 255 10.13 -11.23 -10.17
N GLN A 256 8.83 -11.02 -9.94
CA GLN A 256 7.77 -11.92 -10.40
C GLN A 256 6.62 -11.10 -11.00
N LEU A 257 6.08 -11.58 -12.13
CA LEU A 257 4.99 -10.98 -12.89
C LEU A 257 3.89 -12.00 -13.18
N ASN A 258 2.64 -11.53 -13.28
CA ASN A 258 1.51 -12.37 -13.67
C ASN A 258 1.51 -12.73 -15.18
N GLN A 259 2.25 -11.99 -16.02
CA GLN A 259 2.43 -12.26 -17.44
C GLN A 259 3.85 -11.92 -17.92
N PRO A 260 4.37 -12.56 -19.00
CA PRO A 260 5.74 -12.31 -19.45
C PRO A 260 5.93 -10.87 -19.92
N GLY A 261 6.98 -10.20 -19.43
CA GLY A 261 7.33 -8.82 -19.79
C GLY A 261 8.82 -8.59 -19.89
N TYR A 262 9.20 -7.49 -20.53
CA TYR A 262 10.57 -7.00 -20.57
C TYR A 262 10.83 -6.22 -19.29
N LEU A 263 11.80 -6.70 -18.52
CA LEU A 263 12.11 -6.22 -17.17
C LEU A 263 13.31 -5.28 -17.21
N TYR A 264 13.25 -4.19 -16.45
CA TYR A 264 14.37 -3.29 -16.24
C TYR A 264 14.48 -2.99 -14.76
N VAL A 265 15.62 -3.34 -14.16
CA VAL A 265 15.87 -3.16 -12.73
C VAL A 265 17.01 -2.17 -12.57
N VAL A 266 16.77 -1.15 -11.75
CA VAL A 266 17.73 -0.08 -11.47
C VAL A 266 17.88 0.07 -9.96
N LEU A 267 19.12 0.16 -9.48
CA LEU A 267 19.46 0.43 -8.09
C LEU A 267 19.66 1.94 -7.89
N LEU A 268 19.02 2.49 -6.87
CA LEU A 268 19.12 3.87 -6.43
C LEU A 268 19.91 3.87 -5.12
N GLU A 269 21.15 4.30 -5.17
CA GLU A 269 22.05 4.27 -4.01
C GLU A 269 21.82 5.49 -3.11
N ALA A 270 22.09 5.33 -1.81
CA ALA A 270 21.89 6.39 -0.82
C ALA A 270 22.69 7.68 -1.10
N ASN A 271 23.86 7.54 -1.71
CA ASN A 271 24.74 8.65 -2.11
C ASN A 271 24.23 9.44 -3.33
N GLY A 272 23.08 9.04 -3.90
CA GLY A 272 22.47 9.61 -5.10
C GLY A 272 22.95 9.04 -6.43
N SER A 273 23.85 8.04 -6.45
CA SER A 273 24.17 7.34 -7.70
C SER A 273 23.08 6.34 -8.07
N VAL A 274 23.05 6.03 -9.37
CA VAL A 274 22.07 5.14 -9.97
C VAL A 274 22.82 4.11 -10.80
N ALA A 275 22.59 2.83 -10.52
CA ALA A 275 23.23 1.71 -11.20
C ALA A 275 22.19 0.86 -11.95
N PRO A 276 22.32 0.69 -13.27
CA PRO A 276 21.44 -0.18 -14.04
C PRO A 276 21.82 -1.64 -13.79
N LEU A 277 20.92 -2.44 -13.20
CA LEU A 277 21.22 -3.83 -12.82
C LEU A 277 20.88 -4.83 -13.92
N TYR A 278 19.69 -4.70 -14.52
CA TYR A 278 19.22 -5.61 -15.57
C TYR A 278 18.40 -4.83 -16.60
N PRO A 279 18.58 -5.06 -17.92
CA PRO A 279 19.44 -6.06 -18.56
C PRO A 279 20.84 -5.53 -18.91
N TRP A 280 21.31 -4.48 -18.24
CA TRP A 280 22.63 -3.91 -18.47
C TRP A 280 23.75 -4.78 -17.89
N GLU A 281 24.83 -4.92 -18.66
CA GLU A 281 26.01 -5.68 -18.26
C GLU A 281 27.03 -4.74 -17.60
N ASN A 282 27.76 -5.25 -16.61
CA ASN A 282 28.77 -4.49 -15.85
C ASN A 282 28.26 -3.20 -15.19
N TYR A 283 26.95 -3.07 -14.99
CA TYR A 283 26.31 -1.86 -14.47
C TYR A 283 26.52 -0.61 -15.34
N GLU A 284 26.71 -0.79 -16.65
CA GLU A 284 26.92 0.31 -17.60
C GLU A 284 25.68 0.55 -18.48
N TRP A 285 25.13 1.76 -18.43
CA TRP A 285 23.99 2.18 -19.27
C TRP A 285 24.24 2.00 -20.78
N SER A 286 25.51 2.07 -21.21
CA SER A 286 25.88 1.96 -22.62
C SER A 286 25.94 0.52 -23.14
N TYR A 287 25.91 -0.46 -22.25
CA TYR A 287 26.11 -1.86 -22.59
C TYR A 287 24.96 -2.71 -22.06
N ARG A 288 23.94 -2.85 -22.89
CA ARG A 288 22.76 -3.65 -22.61
C ARG A 288 22.86 -5.04 -23.23
N GLY A 289 22.67 -6.06 -22.40
CA GLY A 289 22.59 -7.46 -22.82
C GLY A 289 21.29 -7.78 -23.59
N PRO A 290 21.11 -9.04 -24.03
CA PRO A 290 19.90 -9.47 -24.71
C PRO A 290 18.66 -9.37 -23.80
N GLU A 291 17.57 -8.84 -24.35
CA GLU A 291 16.30 -8.67 -23.65
C GLU A 291 15.33 -9.81 -23.99
N ASP A 292 14.94 -10.59 -22.99
CA ASP A 292 13.90 -11.61 -23.12
C ASP A 292 12.64 -11.20 -22.33
N SER A 293 11.48 -11.56 -22.86
CA SER A 293 10.23 -11.44 -22.12
C SER A 293 10.13 -12.56 -21.08
N ARG A 294 10.02 -12.20 -19.79
CA ARG A 294 10.06 -13.14 -18.66
C ARG A 294 8.98 -12.83 -17.65
N GLN A 295 8.49 -13.87 -16.97
CA GLN A 295 7.61 -13.74 -15.80
C GLN A 295 8.38 -13.71 -14.49
N LYS A 296 9.60 -14.27 -14.47
CA LYS A 296 10.44 -14.35 -13.29
C LYS A 296 11.87 -13.98 -13.65
N LEU A 297 12.50 -13.22 -12.77
CA LEU A 297 13.91 -12.85 -12.86
C LEU A 297 14.52 -12.95 -11.46
N LEU A 298 15.71 -13.52 -11.38
CA LEU A 298 16.55 -13.49 -10.18
C LEU A 298 17.81 -12.71 -10.57
N ILE A 299 18.26 -11.76 -9.76
CA ILE A 299 19.53 -11.05 -9.98
C ILE A 299 20.44 -11.35 -8.78
N PRO A 300 21.65 -11.91 -9.00
CA PRO A 300 22.25 -12.25 -10.30
C PRO A 300 21.50 -13.35 -11.08
N ASP A 301 21.39 -13.18 -12.40
CA ASP A 301 20.62 -14.07 -13.32
C ASP A 301 21.51 -15.09 -14.05
N ASP A 302 22.81 -15.10 -13.75
CA ASP A 302 23.77 -15.92 -14.47
C ASP A 302 23.87 -17.32 -13.85
N PRO A 303 23.48 -18.38 -14.58
CA PRO A 303 23.54 -19.76 -14.09
C PRO A 303 24.97 -20.26 -13.86
N THR A 304 25.99 -19.55 -14.38
CA THR A 304 27.40 -19.85 -14.15
C THR A 304 27.93 -19.26 -12.85
N PHE A 305 27.24 -18.27 -12.26
CA PHE A 305 27.56 -17.82 -10.93
C PHE A 305 27.18 -18.91 -9.93
N GLN A 306 28.20 -19.52 -9.32
CA GLN A 306 28.03 -20.43 -8.19
C GLN A 306 27.38 -19.76 -6.98
N ASN A 307 27.37 -18.42 -6.95
CA ASN A 307 26.78 -17.63 -5.87
C ASN A 307 25.39 -17.12 -6.28
N PRO A 308 24.32 -17.54 -5.59
CA PRO A 308 22.96 -17.10 -5.89
C PRO A 308 22.71 -15.62 -5.53
N ALA A 309 23.65 -14.95 -4.87
CA ALA A 309 23.49 -13.58 -4.37
C ALA A 309 24.78 -12.79 -4.50
N ALA A 310 24.66 -11.48 -4.72
CA ALA A 310 25.79 -10.55 -4.82
C ALA A 310 26.11 -9.95 -3.44
N PRO A 311 27.40 -9.81 -3.09
CA PRO A 311 27.78 -9.17 -1.83
C PRO A 311 27.42 -7.68 -1.84
N LEU A 312 26.90 -7.19 -0.73
CA LEU A 312 26.71 -5.76 -0.49
C LEU A 312 28.08 -5.11 -0.25
N SER A 313 28.38 -4.12 -1.09
CA SER A 313 29.64 -3.39 -1.02
C SER A 313 29.67 -2.47 0.20
N PRO A 314 30.86 -2.18 0.77
CA PRO A 314 30.98 -1.14 1.78
C PRO A 314 30.63 0.22 1.17
N GLY A 315 29.52 0.81 1.62
CA GLY A 315 29.01 2.09 1.16
C GLY A 315 28.65 3.04 2.31
N ASN A 316 28.19 4.24 1.95
CA ASN A 316 27.61 5.15 2.95
C ASN A 316 26.34 4.53 3.51
N SER A 317 26.14 4.61 4.83
CA SER A 317 24.86 4.23 5.43
C SER A 317 23.74 5.10 4.86
N GLY A 318 22.64 4.46 4.44
CA GLY A 318 21.49 5.14 3.88
C GLY A 318 20.41 4.16 3.41
N ILE A 319 19.39 4.69 2.76
CA ILE A 319 18.32 3.89 2.15
C ILE A 319 18.68 3.66 0.69
N GLU A 320 18.83 2.40 0.32
CA GLU A 320 18.91 1.99 -1.08
C GLU A 320 17.49 1.74 -1.62
N GLY A 321 17.23 2.15 -2.85
CA GLY A 321 15.96 1.94 -3.54
C GLY A 321 16.13 1.02 -4.74
N LEU A 322 15.11 0.22 -5.03
CA LEU A 322 15.03 -0.55 -6.27
C LEU A 322 13.87 -0.02 -7.12
N LEU A 323 14.17 0.29 -8.37
CA LEU A 323 13.17 0.67 -9.36
C LEU A 323 12.99 -0.49 -10.34
N LEU A 324 11.78 -1.05 -10.35
CA LEU A 324 11.34 -2.03 -11.35
C LEU A 324 10.49 -1.32 -12.40
N MET A 325 10.90 -1.41 -13.66
CA MET A 325 10.08 -1.02 -14.81
C MET A 325 9.76 -2.24 -15.66
N VAL A 326 8.53 -2.32 -16.13
CA VAL A 326 8.03 -3.46 -16.92
C VAL A 326 7.41 -2.95 -18.21
N ARG A 327 7.75 -3.56 -19.34
CA ARG A 327 7.20 -3.22 -20.66
C ARG A 327 6.72 -4.45 -21.40
N SER A 328 5.69 -4.27 -22.24
CA SER A 328 5.20 -5.31 -23.15
C SER A 328 6.04 -5.46 -24.42
N THR A 329 6.94 -4.51 -24.68
CA THR A 329 7.88 -4.51 -25.82
C THR A 329 9.28 -4.09 -25.32
N PRO A 330 10.36 -4.51 -26.00
CA PRO A 330 11.73 -4.11 -25.64
C PRO A 330 11.91 -2.59 -25.64
N LEU A 331 12.75 -2.08 -24.75
CA LEU A 331 13.09 -0.66 -24.62
C LEU A 331 14.01 -0.29 -25.79
N PRO A 332 13.64 0.72 -26.62
CA PRO A 332 14.52 1.18 -27.68
C PRO A 332 15.91 1.54 -27.12
N GLN A 333 16.97 1.17 -27.83
CA GLN A 333 18.35 1.37 -27.36
C GLN A 333 18.76 2.85 -27.18
N ASP A 334 18.08 3.76 -27.88
CA ASP A 334 18.27 5.20 -27.73
C ASP A 334 17.67 5.75 -26.42
N ALA A 335 16.68 5.06 -25.84
CA ALA A 335 16.03 5.44 -24.59
C ALA A 335 16.93 5.24 -23.35
N ASP A 336 18.02 4.48 -23.46
CA ASP A 336 19.00 4.24 -22.38
C ASP A 336 19.56 5.55 -21.84
N SER A 337 19.98 6.42 -22.76
CA SER A 337 20.60 7.69 -22.44
C SER A 337 19.60 8.67 -21.81
N GLU A 338 18.35 8.66 -22.27
CA GLU A 338 17.27 9.47 -21.72
C GLU A 338 16.89 9.00 -20.31
N LEU A 339 16.76 7.69 -20.11
CA LEU A 339 16.46 7.09 -18.82
C LEU A 339 17.58 7.38 -17.81
N ALA A 340 18.84 7.21 -18.21
CA ALA A 340 19.99 7.54 -17.40
C ALA A 340 19.99 9.03 -17.01
N ALA A 341 19.67 9.93 -17.95
CA ALA A 341 19.61 11.38 -17.69
C ALA A 341 18.49 11.75 -16.70
N VAL A 342 17.30 11.16 -16.84
CA VAL A 342 16.18 11.39 -15.92
C VAL A 342 16.52 10.91 -14.50
N LEU A 343 17.17 9.74 -14.39
CA LEU A 343 17.52 9.18 -13.08
C LEU A 343 18.78 9.83 -12.47
N ALA A 344 19.64 10.47 -13.27
CA ALA A 344 20.80 11.20 -12.76
C ALA A 344 20.44 12.39 -11.86
N GLU A 345 19.19 12.87 -11.92
CA GLU A 345 18.66 13.90 -11.03
C GLU A 345 18.20 13.35 -9.66
N TRP A 346 18.42 12.05 -9.38
CA TRP A 346 18.05 11.45 -8.11
C TRP A 346 18.73 12.15 -6.93
N PRO A 347 17.96 12.62 -5.93
CA PRO A 347 18.50 13.43 -4.85
C PRO A 347 19.42 12.60 -3.94
N LYS A 348 20.56 13.19 -3.55
CA LYS A 348 21.43 12.61 -2.54
C LYS A 348 20.72 12.62 -1.19
N GLN A 349 20.74 11.49 -0.48
CA GLN A 349 20.24 11.46 0.89
C GLN A 349 21.28 12.10 1.81
N THR A 350 20.93 13.21 2.45
CA THR A 350 21.84 13.93 3.34
C THR A 350 21.70 13.50 4.80
N GLU A 351 20.54 12.97 5.20
CA GLU A 351 20.25 12.54 6.57
C GLU A 351 19.29 11.33 6.57
N LEU A 352 19.61 10.29 7.35
CA LEU A 352 18.76 9.12 7.57
C LEU A 352 17.70 9.46 8.64
N PHE A 353 16.44 9.55 8.24
CA PHE A 353 15.32 9.57 9.18
C PHE A 353 15.04 8.13 9.63
N ASP A 354 15.54 7.76 10.81
CA ASP A 354 15.39 6.44 11.46
C ASP A 354 15.79 5.23 10.59
N PRO A 355 16.92 4.54 10.90
CA PRO A 355 17.41 3.41 10.12
C PRO A 355 16.47 2.18 10.12
N VAL A 356 15.38 2.20 10.89
CA VAL A 356 14.40 1.11 10.99
C VAL A 356 13.25 1.27 9.98
N VAL A 357 13.15 2.39 9.26
CA VAL A 357 12.04 2.62 8.31
C VAL A 357 12.42 2.14 6.91
N ALA A 358 12.10 0.88 6.61
CA ALA A 358 11.96 0.43 5.22
C ALA A 358 10.52 0.66 4.77
N LEU A 359 10.33 1.45 3.71
CA LEU A 359 9.03 1.62 3.06
C LEU A 359 8.96 0.71 1.83
N TRP A 360 7.98 -0.17 1.80
CA TRP A 360 7.71 -1.02 0.65
C TRP A 360 6.54 -0.50 -0.16
N LEU A 361 6.75 -0.27 -1.45
CA LEU A 361 5.71 0.20 -2.36
C LEU A 361 5.50 -0.79 -3.49
N GLU A 362 4.29 -1.28 -3.66
CA GLU A 362 3.86 -2.01 -4.86
C GLU A 362 2.85 -1.15 -5.61
N ASN A 363 3.20 -0.75 -6.84
CA ASN A 363 2.39 0.18 -7.66
C ASN A 363 2.04 1.51 -6.95
N GLY A 364 2.91 1.98 -6.05
CA GLY A 364 2.71 3.20 -5.26
C GLY A 364 1.82 3.02 -4.02
N GLU A 365 1.46 1.78 -3.66
CA GLU A 365 0.74 1.46 -2.43
C GLU A 365 1.67 0.78 -1.40
N ASP A 366 1.55 1.21 -0.14
CA ASP A 366 2.32 0.63 0.97
C ASP A 366 1.92 -0.83 1.22
N VAL A 367 2.91 -1.72 1.30
CA VAL A 367 2.71 -3.12 1.69
C VAL A 367 3.35 -3.36 3.06
N PHE A 368 2.52 -3.63 4.08
CA PHE A 368 2.98 -3.77 5.47
C PHE A 368 3.00 -5.23 5.99
N ASP A 369 2.37 -6.19 5.29
CA ASP A 369 2.23 -7.58 5.78
C ASP A 369 2.35 -8.63 4.66
N GLU A 370 2.98 -9.76 4.96
CA GLU A 370 3.30 -10.85 4.04
C GLU A 370 2.06 -11.65 3.61
N THR A 371 0.98 -11.63 4.41
CA THR A 371 -0.28 -12.30 4.03
C THR A 371 -0.89 -11.78 2.73
N ASP A 372 -0.69 -10.50 2.41
CA ASP A 372 -1.18 -9.93 1.16
C ASP A 372 -0.39 -10.49 -0.03
N ARG A 373 0.92 -10.71 0.14
CA ARG A 373 1.83 -11.23 -0.88
C ARG A 373 1.73 -12.75 -1.07
N ASP A 374 1.62 -13.50 0.02
CA ASP A 374 1.40 -14.95 0.01
C ASP A 374 0.09 -15.32 -0.71
N SER A 375 -0.93 -14.47 -0.57
CA SER A 375 -2.20 -14.65 -1.28
C SER A 375 -2.03 -14.43 -2.79
N TRP A 376 -1.19 -13.48 -3.17
CA TRP A 376 -0.82 -13.20 -4.55
C TRP A 376 0.04 -14.32 -5.15
N GLU A 377 1.11 -14.76 -4.48
CA GLU A 377 1.94 -15.90 -4.93
C GLU A 377 1.06 -17.15 -5.14
N ARG A 378 0.11 -17.42 -4.24
CA ARG A 378 -0.88 -18.49 -4.39
C ARG A 378 -1.85 -18.28 -5.56
N SER A 379 -2.19 -17.03 -5.88
CA SER A 379 -3.09 -16.70 -6.99
C SER A 379 -2.39 -16.81 -8.36
N VAL A 380 -1.12 -16.39 -8.44
CA VAL A 380 -0.33 -16.37 -9.67
C VAL A 380 0.23 -17.74 -10.00
N LEU A 381 0.69 -18.51 -9.01
CA LEU A 381 1.19 -19.87 -9.23
C LEU A 381 0.06 -20.90 -9.44
N GLY A 382 -1.19 -20.48 -9.27
CA GLY A 382 -2.32 -21.39 -9.14
C GLY A 382 -2.19 -22.20 -7.85
N SER A 383 -3.31 -22.68 -7.32
CA SER A 383 -3.32 -23.58 -6.17
C SER A 383 -2.69 -24.93 -6.53
N THR A 384 -1.37 -25.02 -6.58
CA THR A 384 -0.67 -26.30 -6.69
C THR A 384 -0.86 -27.01 -5.34
N ILE A 385 -1.69 -28.05 -5.37
CA ILE A 385 -1.86 -29.01 -4.28
C ILE A 385 -0.47 -29.41 -3.79
N PRO A 386 -0.17 -29.39 -2.47
CA PRO A 386 1.14 -29.76 -1.98
C PRO A 386 1.42 -31.22 -2.40
N LEU A 387 2.43 -31.41 -3.25
CA LEU A 387 3.01 -32.71 -3.50
C LEU A 387 3.74 -33.12 -2.23
N THR A 388 3.07 -33.89 -1.38
CA THR A 388 3.73 -34.64 -0.31
C THR A 388 4.66 -35.65 -0.95
N CYS A 389 5.96 -35.36 -0.98
CA CYS A 389 6.97 -36.40 -1.18
C CYS A 389 6.98 -37.27 0.08
N SER A 390 6.31 -38.42 0.02
CA SER A 390 6.57 -39.53 0.93
C SER A 390 7.94 -40.10 0.58
N VAL A 391 8.85 -40.07 1.54
CA VAL A 391 10.12 -40.80 1.45
C VAL A 391 9.81 -42.24 1.88
N ASP A 392 9.95 -43.19 0.94
CA ASP A 392 10.20 -44.60 1.22
C ASP A 392 11.66 -44.90 0.88
#